data_AF-A0A7B6NSU6-F1
#
_entry.id   AF-A0A7B6NSU6-F1
#
_cell.length_a   1.000
_cell.length_b   1.000
_cell.length_c   1.000
_cell.angle_alpha   90.00
_cell.angle_beta   90.00
_cell.angle_gamma   90.00
#
_symmetry.space_group_name_H-M   'P 1'
#
loop_
_entity.id
_entity.type
_entity.pdbx_description
1 polymer ?
#
loop_
_entity_poly.entity_id
_entity_poly.type
_entity_poly.pdbx_seq_one_letter_code
_entity_poly.pdbx_strand_id
1 'polypeptide(L)'
;MDKKQVTDLRSELLDSRFGAKSISTIAESKRFPLHEMRDDVAFQIINDELYLDGNARQNLATFCQTWDDENVHKLMDLSINKNWIDKEEYPQSAAIDL
;
A
#
# COMPACT_ATOMS: atom_id res chain seq x y z
N MET A 1 -12.88 -16.08 -28.53
CA MET A 1 -13.36 -15.30 -27.37
C MET A 1 -14.69 -14.67 -27.72
N ASP A 2 -15.62 -14.63 -26.78
CA ASP A 2 -16.90 -13.92 -26.96
C ASP A 2 -16.65 -12.40 -27.04
N LYS A 3 -17.46 -11.67 -27.82
CA LYS A 3 -17.33 -10.21 -27.99
C LYS A 3 -17.38 -9.48 -26.64
N LYS A 4 -18.18 -9.99 -25.70
CA LYS A 4 -18.29 -9.45 -24.34
C LYS A 4 -16.99 -9.55 -23.55
N GLN A 5 -16.29 -10.67 -23.66
CA GLN A 5 -15.02 -10.88 -22.97
C GLN A 5 -13.93 -9.94 -23.49
N VAL A 6 -13.93 -9.66 -24.80
CA VAL A 6 -13.00 -8.71 -25.42
C VAL A 6 -13.30 -7.27 -24.98
N THR A 7 -14.57 -6.89 -24.86
CA THR A 7 -14.95 -5.56 -24.35
C THR A 7 -14.62 -5.38 -22.87
N ASP A 8 -14.80 -6.42 -22.05
CA ASP A 8 -14.48 -6.36 -20.62
C ASP A 8 -12.97 -6.14 -20.39
N LEU A 9 -12.10 -6.86 -21.13
CA LEU A 9 -10.65 -6.65 -21.06
C LEU A 9 -10.23 -5.26 -21.53
N ARG A 10 -10.91 -4.72 -22.55
CA ARG A 10 -10.67 -3.36 -23.02
C ARG A 10 -11.00 -2.33 -21.93
N SER A 11 -12.14 -2.49 -21.26
CA SER A 11 -12.53 -1.62 -20.15
C SER A 11 -11.57 -1.73 -18.98
N GLU A 12 -11.16 -2.94 -18.60
CA GLU A 12 -10.18 -3.15 -17.53
C GLU A 12 -8.83 -2.45 -17.80
N LEU A 13 -8.42 -2.39 -19.07
CA LEU A 13 -7.20 -1.70 -19.49
C LEU A 13 -7.34 -0.16 -19.57
N LEU A 14 -8.48 0.35 -20.02
CA LEU A 14 -8.64 1.76 -20.41
C LEU A 14 -9.43 2.61 -19.41
N ASP A 15 -10.23 2.00 -18.55
CA ASP A 15 -11.07 2.74 -17.62
C ASP A 15 -10.21 3.40 -16.53
N SER A 16 -10.53 4.67 -16.22
CA SER A 16 -9.95 5.36 -15.06
C SER A 16 -10.30 4.59 -13.76
N ARG A 17 -9.46 4.71 -12.72
CA ARG A 17 -9.62 3.93 -11.47
C ARG A 17 -11.02 4.00 -10.84
N PHE A 18 -11.66 5.18 -10.83
CA PHE A 18 -13.00 5.37 -10.26
C PHE A 18 -14.14 4.98 -11.21
N GLY A 19 -13.85 4.77 -12.50
CA GLY A 19 -14.81 4.22 -13.47
C GLY A 19 -14.65 2.72 -13.70
N ALA A 20 -13.55 2.12 -13.22
CA ALA A 20 -13.26 0.71 -13.40
C ALA A 20 -14.26 -0.16 -12.64
N LYS A 21 -14.69 -1.26 -13.25
CA LYS A 21 -15.64 -2.21 -12.63
C LYS A 21 -15.12 -2.81 -11.32
N SER A 22 -13.80 -2.93 -11.15
CA SER A 22 -13.18 -3.47 -9.94
C SER A 22 -13.45 -2.65 -8.67
N ILE A 23 -13.69 -1.33 -8.80
CA ILE A 23 -13.96 -0.46 -7.65
C ILE A 23 -15.44 -0.45 -7.24
N SER A 24 -16.33 -1.08 -8.01
CA SER A 24 -17.79 -1.00 -7.78
C SER A 24 -18.28 -1.90 -6.64
N THR A 25 -17.40 -2.65 -5.99
CA THR A 25 -17.72 -3.58 -4.90
C THR A 25 -16.99 -3.21 -3.63
N ILE A 26 -17.61 -3.47 -2.48
CA ILE A 26 -16.96 -3.32 -1.17
C ILE A 26 -15.79 -4.29 -1.07
N ALA A 27 -14.69 -3.88 -0.42
CA ALA A 27 -13.53 -4.72 -0.16
C ALA A 27 -13.89 -6.02 0.58
N GLU A 28 -13.25 -7.13 0.21
CA GLU A 28 -13.40 -8.42 0.89
C GLU A 28 -12.77 -8.35 2.29
N SER A 29 -13.51 -8.81 3.30
CA SER A 29 -13.11 -8.71 4.71
C SER A 29 -13.15 -10.04 5.46
N LYS A 30 -13.53 -11.15 4.80
CA LYS A 30 -13.78 -12.44 5.46
C LYS A 30 -13.00 -13.61 4.88
N ARG A 31 -12.60 -13.55 3.62
CA ARG A 31 -11.94 -14.67 2.92
C ARG A 31 -10.80 -14.19 2.05
N PHE A 32 -9.92 -15.11 1.67
CA PHE A 32 -8.89 -14.85 0.68
C PHE A 32 -9.53 -14.63 -0.70
N PRO A 33 -9.28 -13.50 -1.40
CA PRO A 33 -9.82 -13.24 -2.73
C PRO A 33 -9.36 -14.29 -3.75
N LEU A 34 -10.26 -14.73 -4.63
CA LEU A 34 -9.94 -15.74 -5.66
C LEU A 34 -9.20 -15.16 -6.87
N HIS A 35 -9.43 -13.89 -7.17
CA HIS A 35 -8.93 -13.22 -8.37
C HIS A 35 -8.05 -12.04 -8.01
N GLU A 36 -7.08 -11.79 -8.89
CA GLU A 36 -6.30 -10.56 -8.86
C GLU A 36 -7.18 -9.35 -9.15
N MET A 37 -6.70 -8.18 -8.74
CA MET A 37 -7.31 -6.89 -8.99
C MET A 37 -6.23 -5.93 -9.48
N ARG A 38 -6.61 -4.97 -10.33
CA ARG A 38 -5.70 -3.90 -10.78
C ARG A 38 -5.09 -3.17 -9.57
N ASP A 39 -3.77 -3.01 -9.57
CA ASP A 39 -2.97 -2.52 -8.45
C ASP A 39 -3.32 -1.09 -8.05
N ASP A 40 -3.61 -0.21 -9.01
CA ASP A 40 -4.01 1.17 -8.77
C ASP A 40 -5.36 1.28 -8.04
N VAL A 41 -6.30 0.38 -8.34
CA VAL A 41 -7.61 0.29 -7.66
C VAL A 41 -7.44 -0.31 -6.27
N ALA A 42 -6.61 -1.36 -6.13
CA ALA A 42 -6.28 -1.94 -4.84
C ALA A 42 -5.71 -0.90 -3.87
N PHE A 43 -4.71 -0.15 -4.35
CA PHE A 43 -4.10 0.95 -3.59
C PHE A 43 -5.12 2.03 -3.24
N GLN A 44 -5.95 2.45 -4.20
CA GLN A 44 -6.91 3.54 -3.97
C GLN A 44 -7.94 3.19 -2.89
N ILE A 45 -8.50 1.97 -2.91
CA ILE A 45 -9.47 1.53 -1.91
C ILE A 45 -8.85 1.58 -0.51
N ILE A 46 -7.66 1.00 -0.34
CA ILE A 46 -6.97 0.98 0.96
C ILE A 46 -6.59 2.40 1.40
N ASN A 47 -6.06 3.22 0.49
CA ASN A 47 -5.71 4.61 0.77
C ASN A 47 -6.93 5.43 1.22
N ASP A 48 -8.09 5.23 0.60
CA ASP A 48 -9.31 5.96 0.95
C ASP A 48 -9.86 5.54 2.32
N GLU A 49 -9.74 4.26 2.69
CA GLU A 49 -10.12 3.78 4.02
C GLU A 49 -9.24 4.40 5.13
N LEU A 50 -7.95 4.62 4.88
CA LEU A 50 -7.01 5.21 5.85
C LEU A 50 -7.34 6.66 6.23
N TYR A 51 -8.16 7.38 5.45
CA TYR A 51 -8.63 8.71 5.88
C TYR A 51 -9.49 8.66 7.16
N LEU A 52 -10.04 7.50 7.51
CA LEU A 52 -10.81 7.31 8.73
C LEU A 52 -9.95 7.30 10.01
N ASP A 53 -8.63 7.15 9.90
CA ASP A 53 -7.70 7.25 11.04
C ASP A 53 -7.54 8.69 11.56
N GLY A 54 -7.92 9.69 10.74
CA GLY A 54 -7.74 11.10 11.04
C GLY A 54 -6.31 11.59 10.81
N ASN A 55 -6.02 12.83 11.24
CA ASN A 55 -4.71 13.44 11.03
C ASN A 55 -3.79 13.23 12.25
N ALA A 56 -2.73 12.43 12.07
CA ALA A 56 -1.78 12.13 13.14
C ALA A 56 -1.15 13.39 13.77
N ARG A 57 -0.95 14.47 13.02
CA ARG A 57 -0.40 15.75 13.55
C ARG A 57 -1.32 16.45 14.54
N GLN A 58 -2.60 16.10 14.54
CA GLN A 58 -3.62 16.63 15.45
C GLN A 58 -3.88 15.68 16.63
N ASN A 59 -3.23 14.52 16.69
CA ASN A 59 -3.34 13.60 17.81
C ASN A 59 -2.47 14.09 18.98
N LEU A 60 -3.12 14.66 20.00
CA LEU A 60 -2.47 15.16 21.23
C LEU A 60 -2.44 14.13 22.37
N ALA A 61 -2.96 12.93 22.14
CA ALA A 61 -3.03 11.88 23.15
C ALA A 61 -1.81 10.95 23.14
N THR A 62 -1.12 10.84 21.99
CA THR A 62 0.04 9.96 21.83
C THR A 62 1.35 10.64 22.25
N PHE A 63 2.30 9.83 22.72
CA PHE A 63 3.69 10.24 22.96
C PHE A 63 4.64 9.86 21.81
N CYS A 64 4.17 9.10 20.82
CA CYS A 64 4.98 8.68 19.68
C CYS A 64 5.16 9.82 18.65
N GLN A 65 6.22 9.74 17.84
CA GLN A 65 6.46 10.70 16.75
C GLN A 65 5.35 10.65 15.69
N THR A 66 4.97 11.83 15.20
CA THR A 66 3.98 11.99 14.10
C THR A 66 4.53 12.85 12.96
N TRP A 67 5.83 13.14 12.99
CA TRP A 67 6.57 13.82 11.95
C TRP A 67 8.03 13.40 11.99
N ASP A 68 8.58 13.15 10.82
CA ASP A 68 9.98 12.83 10.60
C ASP A 68 10.48 13.69 9.42
N ASP A 69 11.79 13.97 9.38
CA ASP A 69 12.36 14.76 8.31
C ASP A 69 12.48 13.98 6.98
N GLU A 70 12.76 14.68 5.88
CA GLU A 70 12.89 14.05 4.56
C GLU A 70 14.02 13.00 4.48
N ASN A 71 15.05 13.12 5.32
CA ASN A 71 16.18 12.19 5.29
C ASN A 71 15.82 10.87 5.97
N VAL A 72 15.05 10.93 7.07
CA VAL A 72 14.49 9.73 7.72
C VAL A 72 13.58 8.99 6.74
N HIS A 73 12.69 9.69 6.02
CA HIS A 73 11.86 9.05 4.99
C HIS A 73 12.69 8.31 3.93
N LYS A 74 13.75 8.93 3.41
CA LYS A 74 14.67 8.30 2.44
C LYS A 74 15.38 7.09 3.01
N LEU A 75 15.87 7.17 4.25
CA LEU A 75 16.56 6.05 4.91
C LEU A 75 15.63 4.86 5.16
N MET A 76 14.40 5.12 5.58
CA MET A 76 13.40 4.06 5.82
C MET A 76 13.00 3.36 4.51
N ASP A 77 12.77 4.10 3.42
CA ASP A 77 12.46 3.53 2.11
C ASP A 77 13.62 2.68 1.56
N LEU A 78 14.86 3.20 1.65
CA LEU A 78 16.07 2.45 1.26
C LEU A 78 16.33 1.19 2.10
N SER A 79 15.74 1.11 3.31
CA SER A 79 15.99 0.05 4.28
C SER A 79 14.82 -0.89 4.48
N ILE A 80 13.68 -0.70 3.78
CA ILE A 80 12.45 -1.46 4.01
C ILE A 80 12.63 -2.98 3.84
N ASN A 81 13.58 -3.41 3.00
CA ASN A 81 13.88 -4.81 2.72
C ASN A 81 15.13 -5.33 3.45
N LYS A 82 15.73 -4.55 4.37
CA LYS A 82 16.88 -4.99 5.17
C LYS A 82 16.40 -5.71 6.42
N ASN A 83 16.80 -6.95 6.59
CA ASN A 83 16.38 -7.75 7.73
C ASN A 83 17.25 -7.48 8.97
N TRP A 84 16.68 -6.86 10.01
CA TRP A 84 17.44 -6.45 11.19
C TRP A 84 18.09 -7.63 11.96
N ILE A 85 17.45 -8.81 11.97
CA ILE A 85 17.98 -10.00 12.68
C ILE A 85 19.15 -10.64 11.94
N ASP A 86 19.26 -10.41 10.64
CA ASP A 86 20.26 -11.05 9.79
C ASP A 86 21.56 -10.24 9.76
N LYS A 87 22.35 -10.40 10.84
CA LYS A 87 23.57 -9.62 11.06
C LYS A 87 24.69 -9.97 10.07
N GLU A 88 24.68 -11.16 9.49
CA GLU A 88 25.69 -11.61 8.52
C GLU A 88 25.40 -11.11 7.10
N GLU A 89 24.13 -11.07 6.68
CA GLU A 89 23.75 -10.53 5.36
C GLU A 89 23.77 -8.99 5.32
N TYR A 90 23.53 -8.33 6.46
CA TYR A 90 23.51 -6.87 6.58
C TYR A 90 24.53 -6.34 7.62
N PRO A 91 25.84 -6.61 7.43
CA PRO A 91 26.86 -6.35 8.45
C PRO A 91 27.01 -4.87 8.79
N GLN A 92 26.80 -3.97 7.82
CA GLN A 92 26.87 -2.53 8.07
C GLN A 92 25.65 -2.01 8.85
N SER A 93 24.48 -2.58 8.63
CA SER A 93 23.28 -2.26 9.42
C SER A 93 23.44 -2.79 10.85
N ALA A 94 24.00 -3.99 11.02
CA ALA A 94 24.39 -4.52 12.31
C ALA A 94 25.43 -3.64 13.02
N ALA A 95 26.40 -3.09 12.30
CA ALA A 95 27.40 -2.21 12.87
C ALA A 95 26.85 -0.85 13.33
N ILE A 96 25.77 -0.35 12.71
CA ILE A 96 25.08 0.88 13.16
C ILE A 96 24.28 0.65 14.45
N ASP A 97 23.79 -0.58 14.65
CA ASP A 97 23.02 -1.01 15.82
C ASP A 97 23.89 -1.18 17.10
N LEU A 98 25.19 -1.43 16.92
CA LEU A 98 26.19 -1.64 17.99
C LEU A 98 26.71 -0.33 18.60
#